data_AF-A0A925NDD8-F1
#
_entry.id   AF-A0A925NDD8-F1
#
_cell.length_a   1.000
_cell.length_b   1.000
_cell.length_c   1.000
_cell.angle_alpha   90.00
_cell.angle_beta   90.00
_cell.angle_gamma   90.00
#
_symmetry.space_group_name_H-M   'P 1'
#
loop_
_entity.id
_entity.type
_entity.pdbx_description
1 polymer ?
#
loop_
_entity_poly.entity_id
_entity_poly.type
_entity_poly.pdbx_seq_one_letter_code
_entity_poly.pdbx_strand_id
1 'polypeptide(L)'
;NCVYDFMWKNNRRRYSEKFPTWDILRKYNKDYKLIFVGDATMSPYEILQPGGSVEYNNEEAGAEWLQRLTNAFPKFAWINPEPQGVWSYRQSISIVQQLMNQRMFPLTLQGLEGAMRLLSK
;
A
#
# COMPACT_ATOMS: atom_id res chain seq x y z
N ASN A 1 8.33 -5.27 -1.70
CA ASN A 1 8.34 -3.92 -2.31
C ASN A 1 7.18 -3.10 -1.76
N CYS A 2 7.47 -1.92 -1.18
CA CYS A 2 6.48 -0.95 -0.70
C CYS A 2 6.20 0.10 -1.79
N VAL A 3 5.26 1.02 -1.54
CA VAL A 3 5.08 2.19 -2.42
C VAL A 3 6.06 3.29 -1.99
N TYR A 4 6.66 3.97 -2.97
CA TYR A 4 7.72 4.96 -2.74
C TYR A 4 7.59 6.13 -3.73
N ASP A 5 8.71 6.63 -4.26
CA ASP A 5 8.87 7.82 -5.08
C ASP A 5 8.17 7.75 -6.45
N PHE A 6 8.00 6.55 -6.99
CA PHE A 6 7.50 6.35 -8.35
C PHE A 6 6.43 5.25 -8.44
N MET A 7 5.46 5.47 -9.33
CA MET A 7 4.47 4.47 -9.74
C MET A 7 4.47 4.32 -11.26
N TRP A 8 3.87 3.24 -11.74
CA TRP A 8 3.70 2.97 -13.16
C TRP A 8 2.29 2.44 -13.43
N LYS A 9 1.80 2.66 -14.65
CA LYS A 9 0.50 2.10 -15.08
C LYS A 9 0.64 0.70 -15.68
N ASN A 10 1.75 0.44 -16.39
CA ASN A 10 1.96 -0.80 -17.11
C ASN A 10 3.20 -1.53 -16.56
N ASN A 11 2.99 -2.70 -15.96
CA ASN A 11 4.08 -3.45 -15.33
C ASN A 11 5.16 -3.87 -16.34
N ARG A 12 4.79 -4.15 -17.60
CA ARG A 12 5.77 -4.48 -18.66
C ARG A 12 6.71 -3.32 -18.99
N ARG A 13 6.32 -2.09 -18.66
CA ARG A 13 7.07 -0.85 -18.94
C ARG A 13 7.52 -0.12 -17.68
N ARG A 14 7.55 -0.78 -16.52
CA ARG A 14 7.82 -0.13 -15.23
C ARG A 14 9.14 0.66 -15.16
N TYR A 15 10.14 0.27 -15.95
CA TYR A 15 11.44 0.94 -16.02
C TYR A 15 11.46 2.14 -16.97
N SER A 16 10.60 2.17 -17.99
CA SER A 16 10.56 3.23 -19.02
C SER A 16 9.42 4.22 -18.82
N GLU A 17 8.33 3.82 -18.16
CA GLU A 17 7.11 4.62 -17.96
C GLU A 17 6.74 4.66 -16.47
N LYS A 18 7.61 5.29 -15.67
CA LYS A 18 7.31 5.65 -14.29
C LYS A 18 7.02 7.14 -14.15
N PHE A 19 6.10 7.49 -13.28
CA PHE A 19 5.81 8.88 -12.91
C PHE A 19 5.90 9.05 -11.39
N PRO A 20 6.24 10.24 -10.89
CA PRO A 20 6.32 10.52 -9.47
C PRO A 20 5.02 10.20 -8.73
N THR A 21 5.10 9.57 -7.56
CA THR A 21 3.94 9.34 -6.69
C THR A 21 3.31 10.67 -6.24
N TRP A 22 4.11 11.73 -6.12
CA TRP A 22 3.65 13.10 -5.92
C TRP A 22 2.68 13.59 -7.00
N ASP A 23 2.78 13.11 -8.24
CA ASP A 23 1.84 13.51 -9.29
C ASP A 23 0.46 12.89 -9.05
N ILE A 24 0.39 11.69 -8.48
CA ILE A 24 -0.88 11.06 -8.08
C ILE A 24 -1.54 11.83 -6.96
N LEU A 25 -0.76 12.17 -5.92
CA LEU A 25 -1.24 12.95 -4.78
C LEU A 25 -1.78 14.34 -5.18
N ARG A 26 -1.19 14.96 -6.22
CA ARG A 26 -1.61 16.27 -6.73
C ARG A 26 -2.76 16.20 -7.75
N LYS A 27 -2.87 15.08 -8.48
CA LYS A 27 -3.82 14.93 -9.57
C LYS A 27 -5.23 14.58 -9.12
N TYR A 28 -5.35 13.75 -8.10
CA TYR A 28 -6.64 13.24 -7.62
C TYR A 28 -7.02 13.89 -6.30
N ASN A 29 -8.32 14.17 -6.13
CA ASN A 29 -8.84 14.73 -4.90
C ASN A 29 -9.22 13.62 -3.90
N LYS A 30 -9.66 14.03 -2.70
CA LYS A 30 -10.06 13.14 -1.61
C LYS A 30 -11.28 12.24 -1.89
N ASP A 31 -12.00 12.46 -2.99
CA ASP A 31 -13.20 11.68 -3.34
C ASP A 31 -12.83 10.34 -3.99
N TYR A 32 -11.58 10.21 -4.47
CA TYR A 32 -11.05 8.97 -5.00
C TYR A 32 -10.87 7.92 -3.90
N LYS A 33 -11.07 6.66 -4.28
CA LYS A 33 -10.84 5.50 -3.41
C LYS A 33 -9.47 4.91 -3.70
N LEU A 34 -8.68 4.69 -2.66
CA LEU A 34 -7.36 4.08 -2.76
C LEU A 34 -7.42 2.61 -2.32
N ILE A 35 -7.08 1.70 -3.22
CA ILE A 35 -7.05 0.27 -2.92
C ILE A 35 -5.63 -0.23 -3.17
N PHE A 36 -4.96 -0.66 -2.11
CA PHE A 36 -3.72 -1.41 -2.21
C PHE A 36 -4.03 -2.89 -2.41
N VAL A 37 -3.28 -3.56 -3.27
CA VAL A 37 -3.39 -5.01 -3.46
C VAL A 37 -1.97 -5.58 -3.41
N GLY A 38 -1.70 -6.42 -2.40
CA GLY A 38 -0.38 -6.97 -2.17
C GLY A 38 -0.29 -7.80 -0.90
N ASP A 39 0.67 -8.71 -0.85
CA ASP A 39 0.86 -9.68 0.24
C ASP A 39 1.38 -9.06 1.56
N ALA A 40 1.90 -7.84 1.49
CA ALA A 40 2.58 -7.16 2.60
C ALA A 40 3.74 -7.97 3.21
N THR A 41 4.39 -8.86 2.42
CA THR A 41 5.44 -9.77 2.91
C THR A 41 6.88 -9.27 2.69
N MET A 42 7.06 -7.97 2.45
CA MET A 42 8.38 -7.31 2.37
C MET A 42 9.18 -7.41 3.68
N SER A 43 10.47 -7.11 3.59
CA SER A 43 11.30 -6.87 4.77
C SER A 43 10.74 -5.69 5.59
N PRO A 44 10.71 -5.74 6.94
CA PRO A 44 10.32 -4.59 7.75
C PRO A 44 11.15 -3.33 7.47
N TYR A 45 12.39 -3.49 7.03
CA TYR A 45 13.27 -2.37 6.65
C TYR A 45 12.77 -1.61 5.42
N GLU A 46 12.15 -2.30 4.44
CA GLU A 46 11.51 -1.67 3.28
C GLU A 46 10.39 -0.69 3.72
N ILE A 47 9.76 -0.95 4.87
CA ILE A 47 8.65 -0.13 5.37
C ILE A 47 9.17 0.99 6.28
N LEU A 48 10.10 0.67 7.18
CA LEU A 48 10.42 1.52 8.33
C LEU A 48 11.66 2.40 8.15
N GLN A 49 12.50 2.15 7.13
CA GLN A 49 13.79 2.85 7.00
C GLN A 49 13.94 3.55 5.64
N PRO A 50 14.54 4.75 5.61
CA PRO A 50 15.19 5.28 4.42
C PRO A 50 16.23 4.29 3.87
N GLY A 51 16.36 4.20 2.55
CA GLY A 51 17.25 3.25 1.88
C GLY A 51 16.83 1.77 2.01
N GLY A 52 15.66 1.48 2.57
CA GLY A 52 15.15 0.12 2.73
C GLY A 52 14.69 -0.56 1.44
N SER A 53 14.49 0.19 0.35
CA SER A 53 14.05 -0.34 -0.93
C SER A 53 15.10 -1.27 -1.56
N VAL A 54 14.65 -2.42 -2.03
CA VAL A 54 15.50 -3.42 -2.69
C VAL A 54 15.84 -3.07 -4.14
N GLU A 55 15.13 -2.11 -4.74
CA GLU A 55 15.28 -1.76 -6.16
C GLU A 55 16.17 -0.53 -6.39
N TYR A 56 16.26 0.38 -5.40
CA TYR A 56 17.03 1.63 -5.47
C TYR A 56 17.11 2.27 -4.07
N ASN A 57 17.98 3.26 -3.90
CA ASN A 57 18.05 4.01 -2.65
C ASN A 57 16.89 5.03 -2.55
N ASN A 58 15.87 4.73 -1.74
CA ASN A 58 14.75 5.64 -1.44
C ASN A 58 15.13 6.63 -0.33
N GLU A 59 14.81 7.91 -0.51
CA GLU A 59 15.11 8.95 0.48
C GLU A 59 14.19 8.89 1.70
N GLU A 60 12.93 8.50 1.50
CA GLU A 60 11.90 8.43 2.53
C GLU A 60 11.44 6.99 2.76
N ALA A 61 11.15 6.61 4.00
CA ALA A 61 10.65 5.28 4.35
C ALA A 61 9.29 4.98 3.69
N GLY A 62 9.00 3.70 3.41
CA GLY A 62 7.71 3.29 2.82
C GLY A 62 6.51 3.67 3.69
N ALA A 63 6.66 3.67 5.02
CA ALA A 63 5.65 4.10 5.97
C ALA A 63 5.20 5.56 5.75
N GLU A 64 6.15 6.47 5.43
CA GLU A 64 5.85 7.87 5.15
C GLU A 64 4.97 8.00 3.89
N TRP A 65 5.28 7.22 2.86
CA TRP A 65 4.49 7.20 1.64
C TRP A 65 3.10 6.61 1.84
N LEU A 66 2.98 5.51 2.61
CA LEU A 66 1.68 4.94 2.96
C LEU A 66 0.83 5.93 3.77
N GLN A 67 1.42 6.61 4.75
CA GLN A 67 0.73 7.61 5.54
C GLN A 67 0.28 8.80 4.68
N ARG A 68 1.15 9.29 3.80
CA ARG A 68 0.85 10.38 2.86
C ARG A 68 -0.32 10.04 1.94
N LEU A 69 -0.31 8.83 1.36
CA LEU A 69 -1.38 8.35 0.48
C LEU A 69 -2.70 8.16 1.23
N THR A 70 -2.68 7.56 2.41
CA THR A 70 -3.90 7.32 3.19
C THR A 70 -4.49 8.61 3.76
N ASN A 71 -3.67 9.63 4.03
CA ASN A 71 -4.11 10.98 4.38
C ASN A 71 -4.76 11.71 3.18
N ALA A 72 -4.17 11.60 1.99
CA ALA A 72 -4.71 12.22 0.78
C ALA A 72 -6.02 11.56 0.31
N PHE A 73 -6.15 10.25 0.50
CA PHE A 73 -7.29 9.45 0.06
C PHE A 73 -7.95 8.74 1.25
N PRO A 74 -8.85 9.40 2.00
CA PRO A 74 -9.39 8.89 3.27
C PRO A 74 -10.27 7.63 3.10
N LYS A 75 -10.76 7.37 1.89
CA LYS A 75 -11.45 6.14 1.50
C LYS A 75 -10.44 5.13 0.98
N PHE A 76 -9.83 4.38 1.89
CA PHE A 76 -8.79 3.41 1.53
C PHE A 76 -8.97 2.03 2.15
N ALA A 77 -8.42 1.02 1.48
CA ALA A 77 -8.33 -0.36 1.95
C ALA A 77 -7.07 -1.04 1.40
N TRP A 78 -6.59 -2.06 2.11
CA TRP A 78 -5.55 -2.97 1.62
C TRP A 78 -6.14 -4.37 1.45
N ILE A 79 -5.99 -4.97 0.28
CA ILE A 79 -6.41 -6.35 0.00
C ILE A 79 -5.17 -7.24 -0.01
N ASN A 80 -5.10 -8.17 0.94
CA ASN A 80 -3.95 -9.04 1.13
C ASN A 80 -4.29 -10.49 0.72
N PRO A 81 -3.59 -11.07 -0.29
CA PRO A 81 -3.78 -12.43 -0.74
C PRO A 81 -3.23 -13.51 0.20
N GLU A 82 -2.38 -13.16 1.17
CA GLU A 82 -1.87 -14.13 2.15
C GLU A 82 -3.02 -14.69 3.01
N PRO A 83 -3.01 -15.99 3.33
CA PRO A 83 -3.98 -16.57 4.25
C PRO A 83 -4.01 -15.82 5.58
N GLN A 84 -5.20 -15.40 6.03
CA GLN A 84 -5.32 -14.55 7.23
C GLN A 84 -4.68 -15.18 8.49
N GLY A 85 -4.70 -16.51 8.59
CA GLY A 85 -4.04 -17.24 9.68
C GLY A 85 -2.53 -17.03 9.77
N VAL A 86 -1.85 -16.59 8.71
CA VAL A 86 -0.40 -16.33 8.73
C VAL A 86 -0.06 -14.88 9.10
N TRP A 87 -1.04 -13.97 9.13
CA TRP A 87 -0.77 -12.53 9.27
C TRP A 87 -0.10 -12.18 10.58
N SER A 88 -0.55 -12.77 11.70
CA SER A 88 0.04 -12.54 13.02
C SER A 88 1.48 -13.03 13.15
N TYR A 89 1.91 -13.93 12.26
CA TYR A 89 3.26 -14.51 12.27
C TYR A 89 4.24 -13.73 11.39
N ARG A 90 3.76 -12.81 10.55
CA ARG A 90 4.61 -11.99 9.67
C ARG A 90 4.65 -10.55 10.19
N GLN A 91 5.81 -10.14 10.70
CA GLN A 91 6.01 -8.81 11.28
C GLN A 91 5.62 -7.67 10.31
N SER A 92 6.00 -7.77 9.03
CA SER A 92 5.67 -6.75 8.03
C SER A 92 4.16 -6.63 7.78
N ILE A 93 3.43 -7.75 7.77
CA ILE A 93 1.97 -7.73 7.67
C ILE A 93 1.36 -6.99 8.87
N SER A 94 1.82 -7.27 10.09
CA SER A 94 1.36 -6.57 11.29
C SER A 94 1.63 -5.06 11.24
N ILE A 95 2.81 -4.65 10.77
CA ILE A 95 3.17 -3.23 10.58
C ILE A 95 2.22 -2.57 9.56
N VAL A 96 2.05 -3.18 8.39
CA VAL A 96 1.16 -2.65 7.34
C VAL A 96 -0.27 -2.58 7.87
N GLN A 97 -0.75 -3.58 8.59
CA GLN A 97 -2.10 -3.57 9.18
C GLN A 97 -2.32 -2.39 10.14
N GLN A 98 -1.30 -2.04 10.93
CA GLN A 98 -1.32 -0.87 11.81
C GLN A 98 -1.32 0.44 11.01
N LEU A 99 -0.42 0.59 10.04
CA LEU A 99 -0.37 1.76 9.16
C LEU A 99 -1.69 1.97 8.39
N MET A 100 -2.35 0.88 8.03
CA MET A 100 -3.65 0.89 7.35
C MET A 100 -4.84 1.05 8.32
N ASN A 101 -4.62 1.38 9.59
CA ASN A 101 -5.68 1.56 10.60
C ASN A 101 -6.67 0.39 10.66
N GLN A 102 -6.15 -0.85 10.60
CA GLN A 102 -6.95 -2.08 10.58
C GLN A 102 -7.88 -2.23 9.34
N ARG A 103 -7.65 -1.47 8.27
CA ARG A 103 -8.41 -1.54 7.00
C ARG A 103 -7.75 -2.48 5.99
N MET A 104 -7.23 -3.60 6.48
CA MET A 104 -6.64 -4.66 5.66
C MET A 104 -7.59 -5.87 5.65
N PHE A 105 -7.91 -6.35 4.45
CA PHE A 105 -8.91 -7.38 4.20
C PHE A 105 -8.28 -8.55 3.42
N PRO A 106 -8.66 -9.80 3.71
CA PRO A 106 -8.17 -10.94 2.97
C PRO A 106 -8.74 -10.95 1.54
N LEU A 107 -8.00 -11.50 0.58
CA LEU A 107 -8.50 -11.73 -0.79
C LEU A 107 -9.46 -12.94 -0.83
N THR A 108 -10.60 -12.79 -0.17
CA THR A 108 -11.73 -13.72 -0.18
C THR A 108 -13.00 -12.96 -0.55
N LEU A 109 -14.06 -13.66 -0.94
CA LEU A 109 -15.34 -13.02 -1.25
C LEU A 109 -15.84 -12.15 -0.08
N GLN A 110 -15.76 -12.67 1.15
CA GLN A 110 -16.14 -11.96 2.37
C GLN A 110 -15.22 -10.76 2.66
N GLY A 111 -13.91 -10.90 2.46
CA GLY A 111 -12.97 -9.80 2.65
C GLY A 111 -13.19 -8.66 1.66
N LEU A 112 -13.45 -8.99 0.39
CA LEU A 112 -13.79 -8.02 -0.66
C LEU A 112 -15.12 -7.31 -0.36
N GLU A 113 -16.14 -8.04 0.09
CA GLU A 113 -17.42 -7.44 0.50
C GLU A 113 -17.21 -6.46 1.67
N GLY A 114 -16.42 -6.86 2.67
CA GLY A 114 -16.06 -6.01 3.81
C GLY A 114 -15.34 -4.73 3.39
N ALA A 115 -14.35 -4.84 2.50
CA ALA A 115 -13.62 -3.71 1.95
C ALA A 115 -14.56 -2.76 1.19
N MET A 116 -15.43 -3.29 0.33
CA MET A 116 -16.37 -2.48 -0.43
C MET A 116 -17.40 -1.78 0.45
N ARG A 117 -17.88 -2.44 1.51
CA ARG A 117 -18.77 -1.84 2.50
C ARG A 117 -18.09 -0.69 3.25
N LEU A 118 -16.83 -0.85 3.64
CA LEU A 118 -16.03 0.21 4.26
C LEU A 118 -15.88 1.41 3.30
N LEU A 119 -15.51 1.14 2.05
CA LEU A 119 -15.24 2.17 1.04
C LEU A 119 -16.49 2.88 0.50
N SER A 120 -17.68 2.36 0.77
CA SER A 120 -18.95 2.95 0.31
C SER A 120 -19.55 3.93 1.31
N LYS A 121 -19.06 3.92 2.56
CA LYS A 121 -19.30 4.99 3.53
C LYS A 121 -18.50 6.23 3.12
#